data_AF-A0A2D6K3H5-F1
#
_entry.id   AF-A0A2D6K3H5-F1
#
_cell.length_a   1.000
_cell.length_b   1.000
_cell.length_c   1.000
_cell.angle_alpha   90.00
_cell.angle_beta   90.00
_cell.angle_gamma   90.00
#
_symmetry.space_group_name_H-M   'P 1'
#
loop_
_entity.id
_entity.type
_entity.pdbx_description
1 polymer ?
#
loop_
_entity_poly.entity_id
_entity_poly.type
_entity_poly.pdbx_seq_one_letter_code
_entity_poly.pdbx_strand_id
1 'polypeptide(L)'
;MTNPKNKTKRRPYPEKYKKERAILIRKTKPWEHSTGPKTAEGKAKVSQNGLKHGARSKIFTELRAALCAQQRSLKRYRLDL
;
A
#
# COMPACT_ATOMS: atom_id res chain seq x y z
N MET A 1 27.66 8.69 14.87
CA MET A 1 27.54 9.11 13.44
C MET A 1 26.88 7.98 12.66
N THR A 2 25.56 7.98 12.55
CA THR A 2 24.80 6.93 11.84
C THR A 2 24.70 7.27 10.35
N ASN A 3 25.28 6.41 9.51
CA ASN A 3 25.42 6.61 8.06
C ASN A 3 24.04 6.64 7.36
N PRO A 4 23.64 7.75 6.71
CA PRO A 4 22.36 7.83 6.03
C PRO A 4 22.44 7.24 4.61
N LYS A 5 21.56 6.27 4.35
CA LYS A 5 21.11 5.82 3.01
C LYS A 5 22.08 4.95 2.21
N ASN A 6 22.29 3.71 2.66
CA ASN A 6 22.62 2.64 1.71
C ASN A 6 21.31 2.10 1.09
N LYS A 7 20.81 2.74 0.02
CA LYS A 7 19.75 2.13 -0.79
C LYS A 7 20.40 1.00 -1.57
N THR A 8 20.38 -0.21 -1.03
CA THR A 8 20.78 -1.41 -1.78
C THR A 8 19.94 -1.49 -3.04
N LYS A 9 20.50 -1.11 -4.20
CA LYS A 9 19.86 -1.27 -5.50
C LYS A 9 19.71 -2.77 -5.73
N ARG A 10 18.54 -3.32 -5.43
CA ARG A 10 18.22 -4.71 -5.75
C ARG A 10 18.38 -4.89 -7.26
N ARG A 11 19.03 -5.98 -7.66
CA ARG A 11 19.21 -6.32 -9.08
C ARG A 11 17.82 -6.32 -9.74
N PRO A 12 17.64 -5.65 -10.90
CA PRO A 12 16.34 -5.60 -11.57
C PRO A 12 15.90 -7.02 -11.94
N TYR A 13 14.61 -7.28 -11.80
CA TYR A 13 14.04 -8.59 -12.13
C TYR A 13 14.24 -8.87 -13.63
N PRO A 14 15.00 -9.92 -14.01
CA PRO A 14 15.38 -10.14 -15.41
C PRO A 14 14.18 -10.32 -16.34
N GLU A 15 14.29 -9.76 -17.55
CA GLU A 15 13.19 -9.72 -18.52
C GLU A 15 12.76 -11.11 -19.01
N LYS A 16 13.71 -12.04 -19.12
CA LYS A 16 13.44 -13.45 -19.43
C LYS A 16 12.43 -14.06 -18.46
N TYR A 17 12.65 -13.86 -17.16
CA TYR A 17 11.74 -14.39 -16.14
C TYR A 17 10.37 -13.73 -16.18
N LYS A 18 10.26 -12.44 -16.54
CA LYS A 18 8.93 -11.80 -16.71
C LYS A 18 8.12 -12.50 -17.79
N LYS A 19 8.75 -12.80 -18.93
CA LYS A 19 8.11 -13.51 -20.05
C LYS A 19 7.69 -14.93 -19.65
N GLU A 20 8.59 -15.68 -19.03
CA GLU A 20 8.31 -17.05 -18.55
C GLU A 20 7.16 -17.07 -17.54
N ARG A 21 7.17 -16.14 -16.57
CA ARG A 21 6.09 -16.02 -15.57
C ARG A 21 4.77 -15.59 -16.21
N ALA A 22 4.79 -14.69 -17.19
CA ALA A 22 3.58 -14.29 -17.91
C ALA A 22 2.95 -15.47 -18.67
N ILE A 23 3.77 -16.30 -19.32
CA ILE A 23 3.30 -17.53 -19.98
C ILE A 23 2.71 -18.50 -18.94
N LEU A 24 3.41 -18.72 -17.82
CA LEU A 24 2.94 -19.61 -16.76
C LEU A 24 1.60 -19.15 -16.17
N ILE A 25 1.49 -17.86 -15.82
CA ILE A 25 0.25 -17.26 -15.26
C ILE A 25 -0.91 -17.38 -16.24
N ARG A 26 -0.68 -17.19 -17.55
CA ARG A 26 -1.71 -17.40 -18.59
C ARG A 26 -2.12 -18.86 -18.73
N LYS A 27 -1.18 -19.79 -18.55
CA LYS A 27 -1.45 -21.24 -18.60
C LYS A 27 -2.22 -21.73 -17.37
N THR A 28 -1.81 -21.30 -16.17
CA THR A 28 -2.40 -21.76 -14.91
C THR A 28 -3.67 -21.01 -14.52
N LYS A 29 -3.90 -19.82 -15.09
CA LYS A 29 -5.07 -18.96 -14.86
C LYS A 29 -5.53 -18.93 -13.39
N PRO A 30 -4.65 -18.56 -12.45
CA PRO A 30 -4.93 -18.70 -11.02
C PRO A 30 -6.16 -17.90 -10.56
N TRP A 31 -6.58 -16.89 -11.33
CA TRP A 31 -7.81 -16.13 -11.07
C TRP A 31 -9.09 -16.98 -11.19
N GLU A 32 -9.10 -18.06 -11.97
CA GLU A 32 -10.26 -18.97 -12.11
C GLU A 32 -10.52 -19.73 -10.80
N HIS A 33 -9.48 -19.99 -10.01
CA HIS A 33 -9.56 -20.63 -8.69
C HIS A 33 -9.69 -19.64 -7.53
N SER A 34 -9.87 -18.35 -7.81
CA SER A 34 -10.02 -17.35 -6.75
C SER A 34 -11.34 -17.57 -6.00
N THR A 35 -11.25 -17.69 -4.67
CA THR A 35 -12.39 -17.81 -3.76
C THR A 35 -12.97 -16.46 -3.31
N GLY A 36 -12.55 -15.36 -3.97
CA GLY A 36 -13.04 -14.02 -3.67
C GLY A 36 -14.52 -13.82 -4.01
N PRO A 37 -15.13 -12.70 -3.55
CA PRO A 37 -16.52 -12.40 -3.81
C PRO A 37 -16.81 -12.19 -5.30
N LYS A 38 -17.74 -12.98 -5.85
CA LYS A 38 -18.17 -12.90 -7.26
C LYS A 38 -19.28 -11.88 -7.49
N THR A 39 -20.09 -11.58 -6.48
CA THR A 39 -21.23 -10.64 -6.56
C THR A 39 -20.82 -9.20 -6.25
N ALA A 40 -21.58 -8.24 -6.76
CA ALA A 40 -21.37 -6.82 -6.46
C ALA A 40 -21.45 -6.53 -4.95
N GLU A 41 -22.43 -7.13 -4.25
CA GLU A 41 -22.57 -7.03 -2.80
C GLU A 41 -21.37 -7.60 -2.05
N GLY A 42 -20.86 -8.76 -2.46
CA GLY A 42 -19.68 -9.36 -1.85
C GLY A 42 -18.44 -8.48 -2.01
N LYS A 43 -18.26 -7.87 -3.19
CA LYS A 43 -17.17 -6.92 -3.46
C LYS A 43 -17.32 -5.67 -2.60
N ALA A 44 -18.55 -5.14 -2.46
CA ALA A 44 -18.84 -4.02 -1.59
C ALA A 44 -18.47 -4.33 -0.14
N LYS A 45 -18.84 -5.50 0.38
CA LYS A 45 -18.48 -5.95 1.74
C LYS A 45 -16.96 -6.05 1.92
N VAL A 46 -16.25 -6.70 1.00
CA VAL A 46 -14.78 -6.88 1.11
C VAL A 46 -14.03 -5.55 0.99
N SER A 47 -14.54 -4.58 0.23
CA SER A 47 -13.94 -3.23 0.15
C SER A 47 -13.87 -2.53 1.51
N GLN A 48 -14.81 -2.83 2.42
CA GLN A 48 -14.84 -2.25 3.76
C GLN A 48 -13.74 -2.79 4.68
N ASN A 49 -13.08 -3.90 4.34
CA ASN A 49 -11.97 -4.44 5.15
C ASN A 49 -10.79 -3.46 5.23
N GLY A 50 -10.61 -2.60 4.22
CA GLY A 50 -9.62 -1.53 4.26
C GLY A 50 -9.93 -0.45 5.30
N LEU A 51 -11.18 -0.31 5.77
CA LEU A 51 -11.52 0.59 6.87
C LEU A 51 -11.32 -0.04 8.25
N LYS A 52 -11.23 -1.38 8.31
CA LYS A 52 -10.95 -2.10 9.56
C LYS A 52 -9.45 -2.17 9.82
N HIS A 53 -8.64 -2.34 8.77
CA HIS A 53 -7.21 -2.58 8.89
C HIS A 53 -6.38 -1.69 7.95
N GLY A 54 -5.08 -1.61 8.22
CA GLY A 54 -4.16 -0.83 7.39
C GLY A 54 -4.34 0.68 7.54
N ALA A 55 -3.79 1.44 6.59
CA ALA A 55 -3.63 2.90 6.69
C ALA A 55 -4.94 3.70 6.61
N ARG A 56 -6.05 3.05 6.28
CA ARG A 56 -7.39 3.66 6.21
C ARG A 56 -8.24 3.29 7.42
N SER A 57 -7.69 2.57 8.38
CA SER A 57 -8.38 2.29 9.64
C SER A 57 -8.60 3.55 10.46
N LYS A 58 -9.52 3.48 11.43
CA LYS A 58 -9.84 4.59 12.33
C LYS A 58 -8.57 5.14 13.02
N ILE A 59 -7.76 4.25 13.61
CA ILE A 59 -6.52 4.60 14.31
C ILE A 59 -5.55 5.36 13.39
N PHE A 60 -5.32 4.86 12.17
CA PHE A 60 -4.41 5.53 11.23
C PHE A 60 -4.97 6.84 10.70
N THR A 61 -6.30 6.95 10.57
CA THR A 61 -6.96 8.18 10.15
C THR A 61 -6.83 9.27 11.23
N GLU A 62 -7.04 8.91 12.49
CA GLU A 62 -6.85 9.80 13.64
C GLU A 62 -5.40 10.22 13.81
N LEU A 63 -4.46 9.27 13.73
CA LEU A 63 -3.02 9.56 13.76
C LEU A 63 -2.63 10.52 12.64
N ARG A 64 -3.11 10.29 11.41
CA ARG A 64 -2.86 11.20 10.28
C ARG A 64 -3.38 12.60 10.56
N ALA A 65 -4.58 12.73 11.12
CA ALA A 65 -5.15 14.03 11.49
C ALA A 65 -4.31 14.74 12.54
N ALA A 66 -3.89 14.04 13.60
CA ALA A 66 -3.04 14.58 14.66
C ALA A 66 -1.67 15.05 14.11
N LEU A 67 -1.03 14.25 13.26
CA LEU A 67 0.24 14.61 12.62
C LEU A 67 0.10 15.83 11.70
N CYS A 68 -1.00 15.93 10.95
CA CYS A 68 -1.27 17.11 10.13
C CYS A 68 -1.51 18.37 10.98
N ALA A 69 -2.23 18.25 12.10
CA ALA A 69 -2.43 19.35 13.03
C ALA A 69 -1.09 19.82 13.64
N GLN A 70 -0.25 18.88 14.09
CA GLN A 70 1.09 19.18 14.60
C GLN A 70 1.94 19.89 13.53
N GLN A 71 1.96 19.38 12.30
CA GLN A 71 2.75 19.97 11.22
C GLN A 71 2.30 21.41 10.90
N ARG A 72 1.00 21.69 10.93
CA ARG A 72 0.46 23.05 10.72
C ARG A 72 0.89 23.99 11.84
N SER A 73 0.80 23.54 13.09
CA SER A 73 1.25 24.29 14.26
C SER A 73 2.74 24.65 14.14
N LEU A 74 3.60 23.68 13.87
CA LEU A 74 5.04 23.91 13.70
C LEU A 74 5.36 24.88 12.55
N LYS A 75 4.64 24.79 11.43
CA LYS A 75 4.80 25.74 10.32
C LYS A 75 4.43 27.17 10.73
N ARG A 76 3.37 27.33 11.52
CA ARG A 76 2.97 28.64 12.05
C ARG A 76 4.06 29.22 12.95
N TYR A 77 4.49 28.46 13.97
CA TYR A 77 5.58 28.90 14.85
C TYR A 77 6.87 29.24 14.10
N ARG A 78 7.17 28.53 13.02
CA ARG A 78 8.34 28.80 12.18
C ARG A 78 8.22 30.08 11.35
N LEU A 79 7.00 30.52 11.01
CA LEU A 79 6.77 31.78 10.27
C LEU A 79 6.74 33.00 11.20
N ASP A 80 6.50 32.78 12.49
CA ASP A 80 6.46 33.81 13.54
C ASP A 80 7.86 34.09 14.16
N LEU A 81 8.93 33.55 13.56
CA LEU A 81 10.36 33.77 13.88
C LEU A 81 11.08 34.38 12.67
#